data_AF-A0A645GPZ0-F1
#
_entry.id   AF-A0A645GPZ0-F1
#
_cell.length_a   1.000
_cell.length_b   1.000
_cell.length_c   1.000
_cell.angle_alpha   90.00
_cell.angle_beta   90.00
_cell.angle_gamma   90.00
#
_symmetry.space_group_name_H-M   'P 1'
#
loop_
_entity.id
_entity.type
_entity.pdbx_description
1 polymer ?
#
loop_
_entity_poly.entity_id
_entity_poly.type
_entity_poly.pdbx_seq_one_letter_code
_entity_poly.pdbx_strand_id
1 'polypeptide(L)' 'MKLKIYSGAEIRDMRKRLGLTQSEFWSRFQVTQSGSSRYETGRDIPEPIQLLLNIALGTDLKMTSIVNELRELRKSGK' A
#
# COMPACT_ATOMS: atom_id res chain seq x y z
N MET A 1 -14.56 3.08 -4.27
CA MET A 1 -13.82 2.12 -3.42
C MET A 1 -13.55 2.62 -2.00
N LYS A 2 -13.82 1.84 -0.93
CA LYS A 2 -13.36 2.17 0.43
C LYS A 2 -12.04 1.46 0.74
N LEU A 3 -10.92 2.17 0.88
CA LEU A 3 -9.63 1.58 1.25
C LEU A 3 -9.51 1.37 2.76
N LYS A 4 -8.76 0.34 3.19
CA LYS A 4 -8.19 0.32 4.54
C LYS A 4 -7.05 1.34 4.57
N ILE A 5 -7.10 2.29 5.50
CA ILE A 5 -6.00 3.22 5.71
C ILE A 5 -5.03 2.57 6.69
N TYR A 6 -3.81 2.32 6.23
CA TYR A 6 -2.74 1.82 7.09
C TYR A 6 -1.99 3.01 7.69
N SER A 7 -1.75 2.97 9.00
CA SER A 7 -0.77 3.86 9.62
C SER A 7 0.65 3.37 9.31
N GLY A 8 1.62 4.29 9.35
CA GLY A 8 3.03 3.90 9.23
C GLY A 8 3.51 2.99 10.36
N ALA A 9 2.94 3.10 11.56
CA ALA A 9 3.25 2.22 12.68
C ALA A 9 2.80 0.77 12.43
N GLU A 10 1.58 0.57 11.91
CA GLU A 10 1.08 -0.77 11.54
C GLU A 10 1.97 -1.42 10.48
N ILE A 11 2.35 -0.67 9.44
CA ILE A 11 3.22 -1.19 8.38
C ILE A 11 4.61 -1.51 8.92
N ARG A 12 5.18 -0.65 9.78
CA ARG A 12 6.47 -0.88 10.43
C ARG A 12 6.46 -2.18 11.24
N ASP A 13 5.42 -2.40 12.03
CA ASP A 13 5.32 -3.58 12.90
C ASP A 13 5.17 -4.86 12.08
N MET A 14 4.34 -4.83 11.03
CA MET A 14 4.23 -5.92 10.09
C MET A 14 5.56 -6.21 9.39
N ARG A 15 6.24 -5.18 8.87
CA ARG A 15 7.55 -5.30 8.22
C ARG A 15 8.59 -5.93 9.14
N LYS A 16 8.63 -5.50 10.41
CA LYS A 16 9.54 -6.06 11.43
C LYS A 16 9.26 -7.55 11.68
N ARG A 17 7.99 -7.98 11.73
CA ARG A 17 7.62 -9.40 11.86
C ARG A 17 8.08 -10.25 10.68
N LEU A 18 8.18 -9.65 9.49
CA LEU A 18 8.73 -10.31 8.29
C LEU A 18 10.26 -10.33 8.25
N GLY A 19 10.96 -9.72 9.21
CA GLY A 19 12.43 -9.65 9.23
C GLY A 19 13.04 -8.77 8.14
N LEU A 20 12.25 -7.87 7.54
CA LEU A 20 12.68 -7.01 6.43
C LEU A 20 13.14 -5.63 6.90
N THR A 21 14.16 -5.08 6.25
CA THR A 21 14.55 -3.67 6.35
C THR A 21 13.53 -2.75 5.67
N GLN A 22 13.59 -1.44 5.96
CA GLN A 22 12.75 -0.45 5.28
C GLN A 22 12.91 -0.51 3.76
N SER A 23 14.14 -0.54 3.25
CA SER A 23 14.39 -0.57 1.81
C SER A 23 13.86 -1.82 1.13
N GLU A 24 14.01 -3.00 1.74
CA GLU A 24 13.52 -4.27 1.17
C GLU A 24 12.00 -4.33 1.07
N PHE A 25 11.29 -3.76 2.05
CA PHE A 25 9.83 -3.72 2.03
C PHE A 25 9.30 -2.62 1.12
N TRP A 26 9.76 -1.38 1.32
CA TRP A 26 9.16 -0.20 0.70
C TRP A 26 9.53 -0.01 -0.78
N SER A 27 10.65 -0.59 -1.24
CA SER A 27 11.02 -0.60 -2.67
C SER A 27 9.98 -1.31 -3.54
N ARG A 28 9.25 -2.30 -3.00
CA ARG A 28 8.14 -2.98 -3.69
C ARG A 28 6.98 -2.04 -4.04
N PHE A 29 6.87 -0.93 -3.31
CA PHE A 29 5.88 0.12 -3.50
C PHE A 29 6.48 1.37 -4.15
N GLN A 30 7.70 1.29 -4.70
CA GLN A 30 8.45 2.40 -5.29
C GLN A 30 8.65 3.58 -4.34
N VAL A 31 8.81 3.29 -3.04
CA VAL A 31 9.05 4.29 -2.00
C VAL A 31 10.54 4.30 -1.64
N THR A 32 11.14 5.49 -1.64
CA THR A 32 12.55 5.70 -1.24
C THR A 32 12.74 5.45 0.26
N GLN A 33 13.98 5.17 0.69
CA GLN A 33 14.29 5.01 2.12
C GLN A 33 13.94 6.25 2.95
N SER A 34 14.21 7.45 2.42
CA SER A 34 13.85 8.70 3.10
C SER A 34 12.33 8.89 3.21
N GLY A 35 11.57 8.43 2.21
CA GLY A 35 10.10 8.41 2.25
C GLY A 35 9.57 7.42 3.28
N SER A 36 10.05 6.19 3.27
CA SER A 36 9.61 5.15 4.20
C SER A 36 9.92 5.47 5.65
N SER A 37 11.09 6.07 5.92
CA SER A 37 11.45 6.56 7.26
C SER A 37 10.40 7.53 7.80
N ARG A 38 9.95 8.50 6.99
CA ARG A 38 8.92 9.47 7.38
C ARG A 38 7.58 8.79 7.62
N TYR A 39 7.18 7.87 6.75
CA TYR A 39 5.91 7.16 6.92
C TYR A 39 5.88 6.39 8.24
N GLU A 40 6.91 5.59 8.52
CA GLU A 40 6.97 4.76 9.72
C GLU A 40 7.16 5.52 11.05
N THR A 41 7.40 6.83 10.98
CA THR A 41 7.63 7.72 12.14
C THR A 41 6.54 8.76 12.35
N GLY A 42 5.45 8.70 11.58
CA GLY A 42 4.24 9.48 11.86
C GLY A 42 3.77 10.39 10.74
N ARG A 43 4.41 10.38 9.57
CA ARG A 43 3.83 11.00 8.38
C ARG A 43 2.79 10.08 7.77
N ASP A 44 1.68 10.66 7.32
CA ASP A 44 0.67 9.92 6.56
C ASP A 44 1.24 9.32 5.28
N ILE A 45 0.82 8.09 5.01
CA ILE A 45 1.14 7.38 3.77
C ILE A 45 0.22 7.91 2.66
N PRO A 46 0.75 8.39 1.52
CA PRO A 46 -0.06 8.92 0.43
C PRO A 46 -1.09 7.92 -0.10
N GLU A 47 -2.25 8.42 -0.55
CA GLU A 47 -3.34 7.57 -1.06
C GLU A 47 -2.93 6.59 -2.16
N PRO A 48 -2.07 6.95 -3.15
CA PRO A 48 -1.61 5.98 -4.14
C PRO A 48 -0.85 4.81 -3.52
N ILE A 49 -0.10 5.05 -2.45
CA ILE A 49 0.59 3.99 -1.72
C ILE A 49 -0.39 3.19 -0.87
N GLN A 50 -1.40 3.83 -0.26
CA GLN A 50 -2.49 3.11 0.44
C GLN A 50 -3.20 2.13 -0.50
N LEU A 51 -3.47 2.54 -1.73
CA LEU A 51 -4.05 1.68 -2.76
C LEU A 51 -3.18 0.43 -3.00
N LEU A 52 -1.88 0.63 -3.23
CA LEU A 52 -0.94 -0.49 -3.45
C LEU A 52 -0.84 -1.41 -2.23
N LEU A 53 -0.85 -0.84 -1.01
CA LEU A 53 -0.85 -1.62 0.22
C LEU A 53 -2.13 -2.46 0.36
N ASN A 54 -3.29 -1.93 -0.05
CA ASN A 54 -4.53 -2.71 -0.06
C ASN A 54 -4.52 -3.83 -1.11
N ILE A 55 -3.87 -3.62 -2.25
CA ILE A 55 -3.70 -4.65 -3.28
C ILE A 55 -2.76 -5.75 -2.79
N ALA A 56 -1.65 -5.38 -2.14
CA ALA A 56 -0.60 -6.32 -1.74
C ALA A 56 -0.87 -7.05 -0.42
N LEU A 57 -1.57 -6.42 0.53
CA LEU A 57 -1.76 -6.92 1.90
C LEU A 57 -3.22 -7.25 2.23
N GLY A 58 -4.16 -6.82 1.39
CA GLY A 58 -5.58 -7.10 1.57
C GLY A 58 -5.93 -8.56 1.24
N THR A 59 -7.17 -8.96 1.54
CA THR A 59 -7.69 -10.27 1.12
C THR A 59 -7.85 -10.33 -0.40
N ASP A 60 -7.87 -11.53 -0.96
CA ASP A 60 -8.09 -11.73 -2.41
C ASP A 60 -9.38 -11.08 -2.90
N LEU A 61 -10.45 -11.16 -2.11
CA LEU A 61 -11.71 -10.47 -2.39
C LEU A 61 -11.52 -8.95 -2.46
N LYS A 62 -10.75 -8.38 -1.52
CA LYS A 62 -10.50 -6.95 -1.48
C LYS A 62 -9.66 -6.48 -2.65
N MET A 63 -8.55 -7.17 -2.93
CA MET A 63 -7.69 -6.92 -4.07
C MET A 63 -8.46 -7.04 -5.38
N THR A 64 -9.24 -8.11 -5.56
CA THR A 64 -10.06 -8.33 -6.76
C THR A 64 -11.06 -7.21 -6.99
N SER A 65 -11.77 -6.78 -5.93
CA SER A 65 -12.69 -5.65 -6.00
C SER A 65 -11.98 -4.37 -6.43
N ILE A 66 -10.79 -4.09 -5.89
CA ILE A 66 -10.00 -2.91 -6.24
C ILE A 66 -9.59 -2.94 -7.71
N VAL A 67 -9.01 -4.04 -8.16
CA VAL A 67 -8.52 -4.18 -9.53
C VAL A 67 -9.65 -4.13 -10.55
N ASN A 68 -10.81 -4.71 -10.24
CA ASN A 68 -11.97 -4.65 -11.12
C ASN A 68 -12.51 -3.22 -11.25
N GLU A 69 -12.64 -2.48 -10.15
CA GLU A 69 -13.09 -1.07 -10.19
C GLU A 69 -12.16 -0.23 -11.08
N LEU A 70 -10.84 -0.39 -10.94
CA LEU A 70 -9.86 0.29 -11.81
C LEU A 70 -9.97 -0.12 -13.28
N ARG A 71 -10.30 -1.39 -13.56
CA ARG A 71 -10.46 -1.90 -14.93
C ARG A 71 -11.74 -1.42 -15.61
N GLU A 72 -12.76 -0.98 -14.87
CA GLU A 72 -13.96 -0.37 -15.47
C GLU A 72 -13.64 0.90 -16.24
N LEU A 73 -12.59 1.64 -15.86
CA LEU A 73 -12.10 2.80 -16.62
C LEU A 73 -11.77 2.46 -18.09
N ARG A 74 -11.34 1.22 -18.37
CA ARG A 74 -11.10 0.74 -19.74
C ARG A 74 -12.40 0.65 -20.55
N LYS A 75 -13.52 0.38 -19.90
CA LYS A 75 -14.83 0.21 -20.56
C LYS A 75 -15.53 1.54 -20.81
N SER A 76 -15.31 2.53 -19.95
CA SER A 76 -15.88 3.88 -20.08
C SER A 76 -15.25 4.72 -21.21
N GLY A 77 -14.16 4.23 -21.82
CA GLY A 77 -13.53 4.84 -22.99
C GLY A 77 -14.03 4.33 -24.34
N LYS A 78 -15.19 3.65 -24.38
CA LYS A 78 -15.92 3.29 -25.61
C LYS A 78 -17.20 4.08 -25.72
#